data_AF-A0A951AQD6-F1
#
_entry.id   AF-A0A951AQD6-F1
#
_cell.length_a   1.000
_cell.length_b   1.000
_cell.length_c   1.000
_cell.angle_alpha   90.00
_cell.angle_beta   90.00
_cell.angle_gamma   90.00
#
_symmetry.space_group_name_H-M   'P 1'
#
loop_
_entity.id
_entity.type
_entity.pdbx_description
1 polymer ?
#
loop_
_entity_poly.entity_id
_entity_poly.type
_entity_poly.pdbx_seq_one_letter_code
_entity_poly.pdbx_strand_id
1 'polypeptide(L)'
;MPTRQQVRQLLEQGHDYPEIARRLGVPAGQAYLIGTGMPADGSDTYTPAERQRLGALPSAQHLLGLVAGNATPKESVLSWIKARASADAQMQAAAQRRDKHEKPKKLQ
;
A
#
# COMPACT_ATOMS: atom_id res chain seq x y z
N MET A 1 20.03 15.86 11.70
CA MET A 1 18.84 15.08 11.30
C MET A 1 17.64 16.01 11.30
N PRO A 2 16.75 16.00 10.29
CA PRO A 2 15.60 16.92 10.25
C PRO A 2 14.60 16.65 11.37
N THR A 3 13.91 17.70 11.84
CA THR A 3 12.93 17.60 12.92
C THR A 3 11.50 17.58 12.39
N ARG A 4 10.56 17.07 13.21
CA ARG A 4 9.12 17.11 12.91
C ARG A 4 8.62 18.54 12.65
N GLN A 5 9.14 19.52 13.40
CA GLN A 5 8.76 20.92 13.23
C GLN A 5 9.21 21.47 11.87
N GLN A 6 10.42 21.13 11.40
CA GLN A 6 10.90 21.54 10.08
C GLN A 6 10.05 20.97 8.96
N VAL A 7 9.70 19.68 9.03
CA VAL A 7 8.81 19.05 8.04
C VAL A 7 7.42 19.70 8.05
N ARG A 8 6.87 19.96 9.24
CA ARG A 8 5.56 20.59 9.39
C ARG A 8 5.51 22.01 8.81
N GLN A 9 6.52 22.83 9.06
CA GLN A 9 6.59 24.17 8.49
C GLN A 9 6.60 24.15 6.96
N LEU A 10 7.31 23.20 6.34
CA LEU A 10 7.33 23.07 4.89
C LEU A 10 6.00 22.55 4.33
N LEU A 11 5.32 21.64 5.04
CA LEU A 11 3.96 21.21 4.68
C LEU A 11 2.96 22.37 4.75
N GLU A 12 3.06 23.20 5.80
CA GLU A 12 2.22 24.40 5.97
C GLU A 12 2.50 25.46 4.88
N GLN A 13 3.71 25.48 4.32
CA GLN A 13 4.08 26.28 3.14
C GLN A 13 3.60 25.68 1.81
N GLY A 14 2.96 24.50 1.84
CA GLY A 14 2.42 23.83 0.66
C GLY A 14 3.42 22.95 -0.11
N HIS A 15 4.59 22.64 0.46
CA HIS A 15 5.54 21.73 -0.16
C HIS A 15 5.12 20.26 0.01
N ASP A 16 5.37 19.43 -1.00
CA ASP A 16 5.14 17.99 -0.95
C ASP A 16 6.36 17.24 -0.38
N TYR A 17 6.20 15.96 -0.04
CA TYR A 17 7.28 15.17 0.56
C TYR A 17 8.52 15.00 -0.33
N PRO A 18 8.42 14.83 -1.66
CA PRO A 18 9.58 14.90 -2.56
C PRO A 18 10.35 16.23 -2.48
N GLU A 19 9.66 17.36 -2.45
CA GLU A 19 10.30 18.67 -2.35
C GLU A 19 10.92 18.89 -0.96
N ILE A 20 10.20 18.50 0.09
CA ILE A 20 10.69 18.53 1.48
C ILE A 20 11.96 17.67 1.61
N ALA A 21 11.96 16.48 1.03
CA ALA A 21 13.10 15.58 0.98
C ALA A 21 14.34 16.21 0.35
N ARG A 22 14.18 16.85 -0.83
CA ARG A 22 15.27 17.57 -1.49
C ARG A 22 15.83 18.69 -0.61
N ARG A 23 14.95 19.48 0.03
CA ARG A 23 15.34 20.62 0.88
C ARG A 23 16.06 20.19 2.15
N LEU A 24 15.62 19.08 2.75
CA LEU A 24 16.14 18.60 4.02
C LEU A 24 17.26 17.56 3.86
N GLY A 25 17.56 17.15 2.63
CA GLY A 25 18.62 16.17 2.33
C GLY A 25 18.33 14.77 2.88
N VAL A 26 17.06 14.35 2.89
CA VAL A 26 16.64 13.01 3.36
C VAL A 26 15.70 12.34 2.35
N PRO A 27 15.57 11.00 2.34
CA PRO A 27 14.56 10.31 1.53
C PRO A 27 13.13 10.78 1.82
N ALA A 28 12.26 10.80 0.81
CA ALA A 28 10.86 11.23 0.95
C ALA A 28 10.06 10.38 1.94
N GLY A 29 10.24 9.06 1.94
CA GLY A 29 9.65 8.20 2.96
C GLY A 29 10.12 8.53 4.37
N GLN A 30 11.36 8.98 4.55
CA GLN A 30 11.88 9.43 5.84
C GLN A 30 11.29 10.78 6.25
N ALA A 31 11.15 11.73 5.32
CA ALA A 31 10.46 12.99 5.58
C ALA A 31 9.00 12.76 6.02
N TYR A 32 8.29 11.83 5.37
CA TYR A 32 6.94 11.41 5.75
C TYR A 32 6.89 10.84 7.17
N LEU A 33 7.80 9.91 7.50
CA LEU A 33 7.89 9.32 8.84
C LEU A 33 8.15 10.38 9.92
N ILE A 34 9.05 11.33 9.65
CA ILE A 34 9.36 12.42 10.59
C ILE A 34 8.12 13.32 10.82
N GLY A 35 7.43 13.71 9.74
CA GLY A 35 6.28 14.61 9.79
C GLY A 35 5.06 14.00 10.47
N THR A 36 4.74 12.75 10.15
CA THR A 36 3.49 12.11 10.54
C THR A 36 3.62 11.11 11.69
N GLY A 37 4.83 10.62 11.94
CA GLY A 37 5.09 9.48 12.81
C GLY A 37 4.70 8.13 12.19
N MET A 38 4.32 8.08 10.90
CA MET A 38 3.86 6.89 10.21
C MET A 38 4.91 6.43 9.18
N PRO A 39 5.36 5.17 9.16
CA PRO A 39 6.14 4.63 8.05
C PRO A 39 5.41 4.73 6.71
N ALA A 40 6.19 5.02 5.66
CA ALA A 40 5.70 5.18 4.29
C ALA A 40 5.38 3.84 3.58
N ASP A 41 5.80 2.70 4.15
CA ASP A 41 5.58 1.37 3.56
C ASP A 41 4.17 0.80 3.79
N GLY A 42 3.38 1.42 4.68
CA GLY A 42 2.05 0.93 5.04
C GLY A 42 2.06 -0.38 5.84
N SER A 43 3.17 -0.68 6.54
CA SER A 43 3.32 -1.89 7.35
C SER A 43 2.52 -1.87 8.67
N ASP A 44 2.02 -0.70 9.08
CA ASP A 44 1.32 -0.50 10.34
C ASP A 44 -0.18 -0.20 10.14
N THR A 45 -0.98 -0.46 11.17
CA THR A 45 -2.43 -0.25 11.17
C THR A 45 -2.81 0.97 11.98
N TYR A 46 -3.23 2.03 11.29
CA TYR A 46 -3.60 3.29 11.93
C TYR A 46 -5.11 3.44 12.12
N THR A 47 -5.49 4.04 13.25
CA THR A 47 -6.86 4.47 13.50
C THR A 47 -7.29 5.58 12.52
N PRO A 48 -8.61 5.80 12.32
CA PRO A 48 -9.08 6.86 11.43
C PRO A 48 -8.55 8.26 11.81
N ALA A 49 -8.45 8.55 13.11
CA ALA A 49 -7.93 9.84 13.60
C ALA A 49 -6.46 10.05 13.21
N GLU A 50 -5.65 8.99 13.22
CA GLU A 50 -4.23 9.07 12.86
C GLU A 50 -4.03 9.28 11.36
N ARG A 51 -4.89 8.70 10.53
CA ARG A 51 -4.91 8.92 9.07
C ARG A 51 -5.35 10.34 8.70
N GLN A 52 -5.93 11.09 9.63
CA GLN A 52 -6.34 12.49 9.45
C GLN A 52 -5.28 13.48 9.95
N ARG A 53 -4.11 13.02 10.42
CA ARG A 53 -3.01 13.92 10.81
C ARG A 53 -2.59 14.81 9.64
N LEU A 54 -2.15 16.03 9.96
CA LEU A 54 -1.62 16.97 8.96
C LEU A 54 -0.46 16.31 8.17
N GLY A 55 -0.58 16.31 6.85
CA GLY A 55 0.40 15.68 5.95
C GLY A 55 0.25 14.16 5.82
N ALA A 56 -0.77 13.53 6.41
CA ALA A 56 -1.07 12.12 6.16
C ALA A 56 -1.58 11.92 4.72
N LEU A 57 -0.98 10.98 4.01
CA LEU A 57 -1.40 10.57 2.67
C LEU A 57 -2.25 9.29 2.75
N PRO A 58 -3.25 9.09 1.85
CA PRO A 58 -3.99 7.83 1.76
C PRO A 58 -3.10 6.61 1.46
N SER A 59 -2.02 6.82 0.71
CA SER A 59 -0.95 5.86 0.47
C SER A 59 0.39 6.62 0.34
N ALA A 60 1.43 6.09 0.99
CA ALA A 60 2.77 6.70 1.02
C ALA A 60 3.85 5.81 0.38
N GLN A 61 3.51 4.62 -0.13
CA GLN A 61 4.49 3.66 -0.65
C GLN A 61 5.31 4.20 -1.82
N HIS A 62 4.71 5.08 -2.63
CA HIS A 62 5.40 5.77 -3.72
C HIS A 62 6.58 6.64 -3.25
N LEU A 63 6.58 7.09 -1.98
CA LEU A 63 7.67 7.87 -1.39
C LEU A 63 8.93 7.06 -1.09
N LEU A 64 8.85 5.73 -1.17
CA LEU A 64 10.02 4.85 -1.03
C LEU A 64 10.89 4.85 -2.29
N GLY A 65 10.42 5.43 -3.40
CA GLY A 65 11.14 5.39 -4.68
C GLY A 65 11.30 3.98 -5.24
N LEU A 66 10.59 3.00 -4.66
CA LEU A 66 10.53 1.65 -5.17
C LEU A 66 9.56 1.65 -6.34
N VAL A 67 10.06 1.30 -7.53
CA VAL A 67 9.18 0.92 -8.63
C VAL A 67 8.45 -0.33 -8.15
N ALA A 68 7.12 -0.25 -8.06
CA ALA A 68 6.29 -1.40 -7.74
C ALA A 68 6.47 -2.45 -8.86
N GLY A 69 7.44 -3.33 -8.67
CA GLY A 69 7.64 -4.49 -9.52
C GLY A 69 6.66 -5.55 -9.08
N ASN A 70 5.77 -5.97 -9.98
CA ASN A 70 5.12 -7.27 -9.80
C ASN A 70 6.25 -8.30 -9.71
N ALA A 71 6.32 -9.04 -8.60
CA ALA A 71 7.25 -10.15 -8.49
C ALA A 71 7.06 -11.02 -9.73
N THR A 72 8.12 -11.18 -10.55
CA THR A 72 8.05 -12.05 -11.72
C THR A 72 7.58 -13.41 -11.21
N PRO A 73 6.39 -13.87 -11.64
CA PRO A 73 5.78 -15.03 -11.02
C PRO A 73 6.66 -16.23 -11.34
N LYS A 74 7.32 -16.77 -10.32
CA LYS A 74 8.04 -18.03 -10.44
C LYS A 74 7.00 -19.12 -10.70
N GLU A 75 7.20 -19.90 -11.75
CA GLU A 75 6.27 -20.96 -12.13
C GLU A 75 6.07 -21.98 -10.99
N SER A 76 7.11 -22.24 -10.20
CA SER A 76 7.02 -23.07 -9.00
C SER A 76 6.07 -22.50 -7.94
N VAL A 77 6.06 -21.18 -7.74
CA VAL A 77 5.16 -20.50 -6.80
C VAL A 77 3.73 -20.56 -7.33
N LEU A 78 3.51 -20.32 -8.63
CA LEU A 78 2.20 -20.45 -9.24
C LEU A 78 1.65 -21.88 -9.12
N SER A 79 2.49 -22.89 -9.37
CA SER A 79 2.12 -24.30 -9.23
C SER A 79 1.79 -24.67 -7.78
N TRP A 80 2.58 -24.18 -6.82
CA TRP A 80 2.29 -24.37 -5.40
C TRP A 80 0.97 -23.69 -4.97
N ILE A 81 0.72 -22.46 -5.40
CA ILE A 81 -0.54 -21.75 -5.12
C ILE A 81 -1.72 -22.52 -5.71
N LYS A 82 -1.62 -22.99 -6.97
CA LYS A 82 -2.67 -23.80 -7.61
C LYS A 82 -2.94 -25.09 -6.84
N ALA A 83 -1.90 -25.81 -6.45
CA ALA A 83 -2.02 -27.04 -5.67
C ALA A 83 -2.72 -26.76 -4.32
N ARG A 84 -2.27 -25.73 -3.60
CA ARG A 84 -2.87 -25.34 -2.31
C ARG A 84 -4.33 -24.92 -2.45
N ALA A 85 -4.64 -24.09 -3.45
CA ALA A 85 -6.00 -23.68 -3.75
C ALA A 85 -6.91 -24.85 -4.09
N SER A 86 -6.40 -25.84 -4.84
CA SER A 86 -7.14 -27.05 -5.18
C SER A 86 -7.37 -27.98 -3.99
N ALA A 87 -6.53 -27.92 -2.95
CA ALA A 87 -6.67 -28.76 -1.75
C ALA A 87 -7.55 -28.11 -0.66
N ASP A 88 -7.87 -26.82 -0.79
CA ASP A 88 -8.63 -26.07 0.21
C ASP A 88 -10.14 -26.16 -0.07
N ALA A 89 -10.86 -26.89 0.80
CA ALA A 89 -12.30 -27.10 0.67
C ALA A 89 -13.12 -25.79 0.74
N GLN A 90 -12.68 -24.80 1.50
CA GLN A 90 -13.36 -23.50 1.61
C GLN A 90 -13.22 -22.73 0.29
N MET A 91 -12.02 -22.74 -0.30
CA MET A 91 -11.78 -22.13 -1.61
C MET A 91 -12.54 -22.85 -2.74
N GLN A 92 -12.60 -24.18 -2.71
CA GLN A 92 -13.41 -24.95 -3.66
C GLN A 92 -14.90 -24.57 -3.56
N ALA A 93 -15.44 -24.46 -2.34
CA ALA A 93 -16.82 -24.05 -2.13
C ALA A 93 -17.07 -22.62 -2.62
N ALA A 94 -16.12 -21.70 -2.42
CA ALA A 94 -16.20 -20.32 -2.93
C ALA A 94 -16.18 -20.29 -4.47
N ALA A 95 -15.30 -21.05 -5.12
CA ALA A 95 -15.24 -21.16 -6.58
C ALA A 95 -16.56 -21.70 -7.16
N GLN A 96 -17.12 -22.77 -6.57
CA GLN A 96 -18.41 -23.32 -6.99
C GLN A 96 -19.57 -22.32 -6.83
N ARG A 97 -19.54 -21.45 -5.81
CA ARG A 97 -20.56 -20.40 -5.65
C ARG A 97 -20.44 -19.31 -6.71
N ARG A 98 -19.22 -18.93 -7.09
CA ARG A 98 -18.97 -17.96 -8.18
C ARG A 98 -19.48 -18.50 -9.52
N ASP A 99 -19.09 -19.72 -9.89
CA ASP A 99 -19.45 -20.31 -11.18
C ASP A 99 -20.97 -20.55 -11.30
N LYS A 100 -21.67 -20.77 -10.16
CA LYS A 100 -23.13 -20.82 -10.11
C LYS A 100 -23.79 -19.45 -10.34
N HIS A 101 -23.13 -18.37 -9.95
CA HIS A 101 -23.61 -17.01 -10.14
C HIS A 101 -23.36 -16.50 -11.57
N GLU A 102 -22.38 -17.07 -12.28
CA GLU A 102 -21.94 -16.65 -13.61
C GLU A 102 -22.60 -17.41 -14.77
N LYS A 103 -23.42 -18.46 -14.50
CA LYS A 103 -24.19 -19.13 -15.57
C LYS A 103 -25.25 -18.16 -16.14
N PRO A 104 -25.22 -17.83 -17.44
CA PRO A 104 -26.19 -16.91 -18.02
C PRO A 104 -27.59 -17.54 -18.01
N LYS A 105 -28.61 -16.74 -17.67
CA LYS A 105 -30.02 -17.05 -17.96
C LYS A 105 -30.12 -17.40 -19.44
N LYS A 106 -30.40 -18.66 -19.78
CA LYS A 106 -30.83 -19.01 -21.13
C LYS A 106 -32.15 -18.28 -21.37
N LEU A 107 -32.13 -17.29 -22.27
CA LEU A 107 -33.34 -16.68 -22.82
C LEU A 107 -34.09 -17.78 -23.58
N GLN A 108 -35.32 -18.07 -23.17
CA GLN A 108 -36.29 -18.84 -23.96
C GLN A 108 -36.99 -17.90 -24.93
#